data_AF-A0A4U9D9G4-F1
#
_entry.id   AF-A0A4U9D9G4-F1
#
_cell.length_a   1.000
_cell.length_b   1.000
_cell.length_c   1.000
_cell.angle_alpha   90.00
_cell.angle_beta   90.00
_cell.angle_gamma   90.00
#
_symmetry.space_group_name_H-M   'P 1'
#
loop_
_entity.id
_entity.type
_entity.pdbx_description
1 polymer ?
#
loop_
_entity_poly.entity_id
_entity_poly.type
_entity_poly.pdbx_seq_one_letter_code
_entity_poly.pdbx_strand_id
1 'polypeptide(L)'
;MRADARLVWATKGLEAETGRLLQDVAREALGEDIPLAVISGPTFAKELAAGLPTAISLAATDPQFADDLQHLLHCGKSFRVYINPDFIGVQLGGAVKNVIALVPGCPTVSALAPMRVPL
;
A
#
# COMPACT_ATOMS: atom_id res chain seq x y z
N MET A 1 20.45 3.12 -11.91
CA MET A 1 19.75 4.05 -10.99
C MET A 1 20.78 4.85 -10.20
N ARG A 2 20.41 5.98 -9.60
CA ARG A 2 21.32 6.65 -8.63
C ARG A 2 21.49 5.77 -7.39
N ALA A 3 22.61 5.93 -6.70
CA ALA A 3 22.93 5.15 -5.50
C ALA A 3 21.97 5.42 -4.31
N ASP A 4 21.22 6.53 -4.35
CA ASP A 4 20.26 6.95 -3.33
C ASP A 4 18.79 6.69 -3.75
N ALA A 5 18.56 5.92 -4.81
CA ALA A 5 17.23 5.63 -5.29
C ALA A 5 16.45 4.75 -4.30
N ARG A 6 15.17 5.07 -4.10
CA ARG A 6 14.21 4.32 -3.28
C ARG A 6 12.92 4.14 -4.08
N LEU A 7 12.29 2.98 -3.99
CA LEU A 7 11.13 2.63 -4.81
C LEU A 7 9.89 2.42 -3.95
N VAL A 8 8.79 3.10 -4.28
CA VAL A 8 7.47 2.87 -3.69
C VAL A 8 6.43 2.63 -4.76
N TRP A 9 5.51 1.70 -4.53
CA TRP A 9 4.34 1.50 -5.40
C TRP A 9 3.03 1.39 -4.62
N ALA A 10 1.94 1.76 -5.29
CA ALA A 10 0.57 1.56 -4.82
C ALA A 10 -0.18 0.50 -5.63
N THR A 11 0.49 -0.11 -6.62
CA THR A 11 -0.07 -1.14 -7.48
C THR A 11 -0.39 -2.39 -6.66
N LYS A 12 -1.56 -2.97 -6.90
CA LYS A 12 -2.07 -4.13 -6.17
C LYS A 12 -2.11 -5.32 -7.10
N GLY A 13 -1.55 -6.45 -6.70
CA GLY A 13 -1.57 -7.65 -7.53
C GLY A 13 -0.32 -8.50 -7.37
N LEU A 14 -0.26 -9.52 -8.22
CA LEU A 14 0.88 -10.38 -8.45
C LEU A 14 1.31 -10.23 -9.90
N GLU A 15 2.53 -10.64 -10.23
CA GLU A 15 2.96 -10.76 -11.62
C GLU A 15 2.02 -11.72 -12.36
N ALA A 16 1.43 -11.25 -13.48
CA ALA A 16 0.30 -11.93 -14.12
C ALA A 16 0.63 -13.33 -14.63
N GLU A 17 1.86 -13.53 -15.12
CA GLU A 17 2.28 -14.78 -15.75
C GLU A 17 2.78 -15.82 -14.75
N THR A 18 3.40 -15.37 -13.65
CA THR A 18 4.10 -16.24 -12.70
C THR A 18 3.42 -16.32 -11.34
N GLY A 19 2.53 -15.38 -11.01
CA GLY A 19 1.94 -15.21 -9.68
C GLY A 19 2.93 -14.70 -8.63
N ARG A 20 4.10 -14.20 -9.02
CA ARG A 20 5.11 -13.72 -8.07
C ARG A 20 4.71 -12.42 -7.37
N LEU A 21 5.27 -12.22 -6.19
CA LEU A 21 5.13 -10.97 -5.46
C LEU A 21 5.86 -9.85 -6.21
N LEU A 22 5.27 -8.65 -6.24
CA LEU A 22 5.87 -7.49 -6.92
C LEU A 22 7.22 -7.09 -6.32
N GLN A 23 7.44 -7.30 -5.03
CA GLN A 23 8.78 -7.16 -4.43
C GLN A 23 9.83 -8.09 -5.05
N ASP A 24 9.47 -9.31 -5.44
CA ASP A 24 10.42 -10.28 -5.99
C ASP A 24 10.79 -9.87 -7.41
N VAL A 25 9.81 -9.37 -8.17
CA VAL A 25 10.02 -8.78 -9.50
C VAL A 25 10.86 -7.51 -9.39
N ALA A 26 10.59 -6.65 -8.41
CA ALA A 26 11.37 -5.43 -8.19
C ALA A 26 12.83 -5.73 -7.82
N ARG A 27 13.07 -6.70 -6.94
CA ARG A 27 14.42 -7.16 -6.57
C ARG A 27 15.16 -7.75 -7.76
N GLU A 28 14.50 -8.55 -8.59
CA GLU A 28 15.12 -9.10 -9.80
C GLU A 28 15.49 -8.01 -10.81
N ALA A 29 14.61 -7.02 -11.02
CA ALA A 29 14.82 -5.96 -11.99
C ALA A 29 15.85 -4.91 -11.52
N LEU A 30 15.94 -4.66 -10.22
CA LEU A 30 16.64 -3.50 -9.67
C LEU A 30 17.77 -3.85 -8.68
N GLY A 31 17.85 -5.10 -8.24
CA GLY A 31 18.79 -5.56 -7.22
C GLY A 31 18.23 -5.50 -5.80
N GLU A 32 18.97 -6.08 -4.86
CA GLU A 32 18.59 -6.22 -3.45
C GLU A 32 18.82 -4.94 -2.62
N ASP A 33 19.66 -4.03 -3.13
CA ASP A 33 20.15 -2.86 -2.38
C ASP A 33 19.16 -1.69 -2.39
N ILE A 34 18.12 -1.73 -3.23
CA ILE A 34 17.15 -0.64 -3.35
C ILE A 34 16.07 -0.79 -2.27
N PRO A 35 15.88 0.21 -1.38
CA PRO A 35 14.77 0.20 -0.44
C PRO A 35 13.42 0.19 -1.16
N LEU A 36 12.56 -0.74 -0.79
CA LEU A 36 11.23 -0.93 -1.36
C LEU A 36 10.16 -0.51 -0.37
N ALA A 37 9.06 0.04 -0.87
CA ALA A 37 7.87 0.35 -0.08
C ALA A 37 6.59 0.04 -0.85
N VAL A 38 5.55 -0.35 -0.13
CA VAL A 38 4.21 -0.60 -0.65
C VAL A 38 3.18 0.19 0.14
N ILE A 39 2.25 0.80 -0.59
CA ILE A 39 1.12 1.53 -0.02
C ILE A 39 -0.18 0.80 -0.35
N SER A 40 -1.00 0.54 0.65
CA SER A 40 -2.31 -0.10 0.49
C SER A 40 -3.37 0.55 1.38
N GLY A 41 -4.47 1.00 0.78
CA GLY A 41 -5.66 1.44 1.52
C GLY A 41 -6.95 1.30 0.69
N PRO A 42 -8.10 1.66 1.29
CA PRO A 42 -9.36 1.90 0.60
C PRO A 42 -9.23 3.18 -0.22
N THR A 43 -8.58 3.08 -1.37
CA THR A 43 -8.42 4.20 -2.29
C THR A 43 -9.65 4.30 -3.17
N PHE A 44 -10.75 4.86 -2.66
CA PHE A 44 -11.68 5.54 -3.54
C PHE A 44 -10.97 6.80 -4.00
N ALA A 45 -10.34 6.75 -5.19
CA ALA A 45 -9.60 7.89 -5.76
C ALA A 45 -10.44 9.18 -5.76
N LYS A 46 -11.77 9.03 -5.82
CA LYS A 46 -12.77 10.10 -5.74
C LYS A 46 -12.84 10.77 -4.35
N GLU A 47 -12.72 10.01 -3.26
CA GLU A 47 -12.76 10.52 -1.89
C GLU A 47 -11.47 11.27 -1.56
N LEU A 48 -10.33 10.76 -2.03
CA LEU A 48 -9.05 11.46 -1.95
C LEU A 48 -9.08 12.77 -2.75
N ALA A 49 -9.61 12.75 -3.97
CA ALA A 49 -9.78 13.96 -4.78
C ALA A 49 -10.76 14.97 -4.16
N ALA A 50 -11.73 14.50 -3.36
CA ALA A 50 -12.68 15.33 -2.63
C ALA A 50 -12.13 15.84 -1.27
N GLY A 51 -10.91 15.47 -0.89
CA GLY A 51 -10.30 15.90 0.38
C GLY A 51 -10.92 15.25 1.62
N LEU A 52 -11.64 14.13 1.46
CA LEU A 52 -12.24 13.42 2.58
C LEU A 52 -11.17 12.69 3.40
N PRO A 53 -11.37 12.56 4.73
CA PRO A 53 -10.46 11.81 5.60
C PRO A 53 -10.22 10.39 5.08
N THR A 54 -9.00 10.13 4.61
CA THR A 54 -8.57 8.86 4.04
C THR A 54 -7.42 8.29 4.88
N ALA A 55 -7.36 6.97 5.01
CA ALA A 55 -6.28 6.28 5.68
C ALA A 55 -5.63 5.25 4.73
N ILE A 56 -4.30 5.16 4.78
CA ILE A 56 -3.52 4.15 4.07
C ILE A 56 -2.60 3.41 5.02
N SER A 57 -2.30 2.16 4.69
CA SER A 57 -1.20 1.39 5.26
C SER A 57 0.04 1.52 4.39
N LEU A 58 1.18 1.70 5.01
CA LEU A 58 2.50 1.79 4.37
C LEU A 58 3.39 0.71 4.99
N ALA A 59 4.09 -0.07 4.16
CA ALA A 59 5.15 -0.95 4.60
C ALA A 59 6.40 -0.69 3.76
N ALA A 60 7.58 -0.77 4.37
CA ALA A 60 8.85 -0.62 3.66
C ALA A 60 9.86 -1.66 4.16
N THR A 61 10.84 -1.99 3.31
CA THR A 61 11.97 -2.86 3.67
C THR A 61 13.02 -2.13 4.51
N ASP A 62 12.97 -0.80 4.53
CA ASP A 62 13.85 0.07 5.31
C ASP A 62 13.00 0.98 6.22
N PRO A 63 13.24 0.98 7.55
CA PRO A 63 12.48 1.81 8.49
C PRO A 63 12.60 3.32 8.24
N GLN A 64 13.79 3.80 7.87
CA GLN A 64 13.99 5.23 7.58
C GLN A 64 13.17 5.66 6.37
N PHE A 65 13.09 4.80 5.34
CA PHE A 65 12.24 5.05 4.18
C PHE A 65 10.75 5.06 4.53
N ALA A 66 10.29 4.19 5.45
CA ALA A 66 8.92 4.22 5.95
C ALA A 66 8.60 5.54 6.67
N ASP A 67 9.49 6.00 7.54
CA ASP A 67 9.32 7.26 8.30
C ASP A 67 9.34 8.49 7.39
N ASP A 68 10.24 8.51 6.41
CA ASP A 68 10.31 9.57 5.39
C ASP A 68 9.00 9.62 4.58
N LEU A 69 8.51 8.48 4.10
CA LEU A 69 7.25 8.41 3.36
C LEU A 69 6.05 8.78 4.22
N GLN A 70 6.03 8.38 5.49
CA GLN A 70 4.98 8.78 6.42
C GLN A 70 4.96 10.29 6.58
N HIS A 71 6.11 10.93 6.84
CA HIS A 71 6.18 12.39 6.95
C HIS A 71 5.77 13.11 5.67
N LEU A 72 6.16 12.60 4.50
CA LEU A 72 5.85 13.20 3.20
C LEU A 72 4.36 13.12 2.87
N LEU A 73 3.71 12.01 3.21
CA LEU A 73 2.33 11.74 2.81
C LEU A 73 1.31 12.11 3.90
N HIS A 74 1.69 12.10 5.18
CA HIS A 74 0.77 12.34 6.28
C HIS A 74 0.29 13.79 6.31
N CYS A 75 -1.02 13.97 6.19
CA CYS A 75 -1.69 15.25 6.37
C CYS A 75 -2.76 15.10 7.47
N GLY A 76 -2.49 15.66 8.65
CA GLY A 76 -3.27 15.42 9.87
C GLY A 76 -4.79 15.72 9.78
N LYS A 77 -5.26 16.44 8.75
CA LYS A 77 -6.68 16.75 8.55
C LYS A 77 -7.41 15.82 7.58
N SER A 78 -6.72 15.23 6.61
CA SER A 78 -7.37 14.54 5.48
C SER A 78 -6.69 13.24 5.04
N PHE A 79 -5.44 12.98 5.43
CA PHE A 79 -4.70 11.81 4.96
C PHE A 79 -3.81 11.21 6.06
N ARG A 80 -4.21 10.06 6.59
CA ARG A 80 -3.48 9.35 7.64
C ARG A 80 -2.70 8.19 7.05
N VAL A 81 -1.45 8.06 7.48
CA VAL A 81 -0.53 7.01 7.05
C VAL A 81 -0.14 6.18 8.26
N TYR A 82 -0.44 4.88 8.21
CA TYR A 82 -0.11 3.91 9.24
C TYR A 82 1.02 3.01 8.75
N ILE A 83 2.13 2.97 9.49
CA ILE A 83 3.24 2.07 9.19
C ILE A 83 2.86 0.66 9.66
N ASN A 84 3.07 -0.33 8.80
CA ASN A 84 2.87 -1.74 9.07
C ASN A 84 4.18 -2.51 8.78
N PRO A 85 4.69 -3.32 9.73
CA PRO A 85 5.92 -4.08 9.52
C PRO A 85 5.75 -5.25 8.53
N ASP A 86 4.54 -5.70 8.25
CA ASP A 86 4.27 -6.83 7.35
C ASP A 86 4.17 -6.38 5.88
N PHE A 87 5.33 -6.28 5.22
CA PHE A 87 5.43 -5.91 3.81
C PHE A 87 4.58 -6.82 2.90
N ILE A 88 4.67 -8.13 3.12
CA ILE A 88 4.00 -9.15 2.30
C ILE A 88 2.49 -9.06 2.48
N GLY A 89 2.03 -8.98 3.73
CA GLY A 89 0.61 -8.85 4.07
C GLY A 89 -0.01 -7.58 3.50
N VAL A 90 0.69 -6.44 3.53
CA VAL A 90 0.19 -5.18 2.93
C VAL A 90 0.08 -5.30 1.41
N GLN A 91 1.05 -5.92 0.75
CA GLN A 91 1.01 -6.16 -0.70
C GLN A 91 -0.12 -7.12 -1.11
N LEU A 92 -0.21 -8.27 -0.43
CA LEU A 92 -1.22 -9.29 -0.69
C LEU A 92 -2.64 -8.82 -0.34
N GLY A 93 -2.82 -8.12 0.78
CA GLY A 93 -4.11 -7.53 1.15
C GLY A 93 -4.62 -6.55 0.09
N GLY A 94 -3.70 -5.87 -0.61
CA GLY A 94 -4.02 -5.09 -1.81
C GLY A 94 -4.52 -5.95 -2.97
N ALA A 95 -3.83 -7.05 -3.28
CA ALA A 95 -4.17 -7.95 -4.39
C ALA A 95 -5.51 -8.68 -4.17
N VAL A 96 -5.71 -9.23 -2.98
CA VAL A 96 -6.86 -10.07 -2.61
C VAL A 96 -8.17 -9.27 -2.61
N LYS A 97 -8.16 -7.98 -2.24
CA LYS A 97 -9.38 -7.16 -2.17
C LYS A 97 -10.11 -7.09 -3.52
N ASN A 98 -9.36 -7.08 -4.63
CA ASN A 98 -9.93 -6.96 -5.97
C ASN A 98 -10.54 -8.28 -6.44
N VAL A 99 -9.98 -9.41 -6.00
CA VAL A 99 -10.52 -10.75 -6.29
C VAL A 99 -11.83 -10.97 -5.54
N ILE A 100 -11.88 -10.60 -4.25
CA ILE A 100 -13.11 -10.72 -3.44
C ILE A 100 -14.22 -9.80 -3.98
N ALA A 101 -13.87 -8.63 -4.53
CA ALA A 101 -14.84 -7.72 -5.14
C ALA A 101 -15.54 -8.27 -6.40
N LEU A 102 -15.00 -9.31 -7.03
CA LEU A 102 -15.59 -9.97 -8.20
C LEU A 102 -16.52 -11.14 -7.84
N VAL A 103 -16.60 -11.53 -6.56
CA VAL A 103 -17.45 -12.64 -6.10
C VAL A 103 -18.88 -12.13 -5.85
N PRO A 104 -19.90 -12.56 -6.63
CA PRO A 104 -21.27 -12.16 -6.40
C PRO A 104 -21.76 -12.66 -5.04
N GLY A 105 -22.25 -11.76 -4.18
CA GLY A 105 -22.80 -12.10 -2.86
C GLY A 105 -21.79 -12.09 -1.72
N CYS A 106 -20.49 -11.88 -1.98
CA CYS A 106 -19.57 -11.47 -0.92
C CYS A 106 -19.85 -10.00 -0.62
N PRO A 107 -20.12 -9.58 0.63
CA PRO A 107 -20.09 -8.16 0.94
C PRO A 107 -18.71 -7.70 0.51
N THR A 108 -18.68 -6.80 -0.47
CA THR A 108 -17.45 -6.14 -0.91
C THR A 108 -16.62 -5.85 0.33
N VAL A 109 -15.31 -6.11 0.29
CA VAL A 109 -14.36 -5.70 1.36
C VAL A 109 -14.24 -4.16 1.39
N SER A 110 -15.37 -3.47 1.31
CA SER A 110 -15.71 -2.19 1.90
C SER A 110 -15.80 -2.28 3.43
N ALA A 111 -15.60 -3.47 4.02
CA ALA A 111 -15.52 -3.69 5.46
C ALA A 111 -14.06 -3.70 6.00
N LEU A 112 -13.20 -2.83 5.48
CA LEU A 112 -12.57 -1.90 6.42
C LEU A 112 -13.52 -0.71 6.47
N ALA A 113 -14.65 -0.89 7.17
CA ALA A 113 -15.37 0.25 7.72
C ALA A 113 -14.30 1.17 8.31
N PRO A 114 -14.37 2.50 8.14
CA PRO A 114 -13.41 3.38 8.79
C PRO A 114 -13.38 2.91 10.24
N MET A 115 -12.24 2.38 10.68
CA MET A 115 -12.03 2.22 12.11
C MET A 115 -12.24 3.63 12.62
N ARG A 116 -13.42 3.87 13.18
CA ARG A 116 -13.70 5.03 13.99
C ARG A 116 -12.79 4.83 15.18
N VAL A 117 -11.54 5.23 15.01
CA VAL A 117 -10.65 5.48 16.12
C VAL A 117 -11.36 6.63 16.85
N PRO A 118 -11.87 6.41 18.06
CA PRO A 118 -12.52 7.47 18.81
C PRO A 118 -11.52 8.64 18.93
N LEU A 119 -12.05 9.85 18.80
CA LEU A 119 -11.32 11.11 18.99
C LEU A 119 -10.55 11.10 20.31
#